data_AF-A0A6G0XFV2-F1
#
_entry.id   AF-A0A6G0XFV2-F1
#
_cell.length_a   1.000
_cell.length_b   1.000
_cell.length_c   1.000
_cell.angle_alpha   90.00
_cell.angle_beta   90.00
_cell.angle_gamma   90.00
#
_symmetry.space_group_name_H-M   'P 1'
#
loop_
_entity.id
_entity.type
_entity.pdbx_description
1 polymer ?
#
loop_
_entity_poly.entity_id
_entity_poly.type
_entity_poly.pdbx_seq_one_letter_code
_entity_poly.pdbx_strand_id
1 'polypeptide(L)'
;MASSPSTTCSRQLSREAMQILHKKVFRPARRLAYELPEICPLIAEHIYFLEHEQKKERLHSGRLRCGLCNKQFRNEHYLDGHFDRKHTEASDHPGGICMAEFCDILNCPSHRALARHAKCTHSSARRLKMKCQDLFQTCFPYEEPSFNATTLRRGDPVSNRLYSDMLEHICDAISCEAQEVPDPPSVAYIMFETGVKFLVMLAFLLGVIFYFERYGSWKK
;
A
#
# COMPACT_ATOMS: atom_id res chain seq x y z
N MET A 1 6.90 -24.58 9.86
CA MET A 1 8.20 -23.96 10.21
C MET A 1 7.92 -22.50 10.51
N ALA A 2 7.77 -22.21 11.81
CA ALA A 2 7.48 -20.88 12.35
C ALA A 2 8.59 -19.89 11.98
N SER A 3 8.20 -18.69 11.56
CA SER A 3 9.06 -17.51 11.59
C SER A 3 9.65 -17.39 12.99
N SER A 4 10.96 -17.15 13.08
CA SER A 4 11.65 -16.84 14.33
C SER A 4 10.93 -15.69 15.05
N PRO A 5 10.64 -15.78 16.36
CA PRO A 5 10.11 -14.65 17.10
C PRO A 5 11.20 -13.60 17.15
N SER A 6 11.08 -12.55 16.33
CA SER A 6 11.91 -11.36 16.52
C SER A 6 11.47 -10.74 17.83
N THR A 7 12.33 -10.78 18.86
CA THR A 7 12.05 -10.32 20.22
C THR A 7 11.80 -8.81 20.34
N THR A 8 11.63 -8.10 19.22
CA THR A 8 11.15 -6.71 19.18
C THR A 8 10.48 -6.46 17.82
N CYS A 9 9.16 -6.23 17.82
CA CYS A 9 8.42 -5.87 16.62
C CYS A 9 8.96 -4.55 16.03
N SER A 10 9.35 -4.54 14.75
CA SER A 10 9.82 -3.32 14.09
C SER A 10 8.65 -2.39 13.77
N ARG A 11 8.59 -1.24 14.44
CA ARG A 11 7.53 -0.23 14.26
C ARG A 11 7.41 0.27 12.82
N GLN A 12 8.55 0.61 12.20
CA GLN A 12 8.57 1.13 10.82
C GLN A 12 8.03 0.09 9.83
N LEU A 13 8.45 -1.17 9.96
CA LEU A 13 7.97 -2.25 9.11
C LEU A 13 6.48 -2.55 9.38
N SER A 14 6.05 -2.58 10.63
CA SER A 14 4.64 -2.77 11.00
C SER A 14 3.75 -1.69 10.37
N ARG A 15 4.18 -0.41 10.41
CA ARG A 15 3.47 0.70 9.77
C ARG A 15 3.37 0.52 8.26
N GLU A 16 4.46 0.18 7.59
CA GLU A 16 4.47 -0.05 6.14
C GLU A 16 3.57 -1.22 5.75
N ALA A 17 3.66 -2.35 6.45
CA ALA A 17 2.80 -3.51 6.25
C ALA A 17 1.33 -3.12 6.39
N MET A 18 0.96 -2.41 7.46
CA MET A 18 -0.42 -1.98 7.70
C MET A 18 -0.94 -1.05 6.60
N GLN A 19 -0.11 -0.12 6.10
CA GLN A 19 -0.49 0.76 4.99
C GLN A 19 -0.75 -0.02 3.70
N ILE A 20 0.10 -1.01 3.40
CA ILE A 20 -0.07 -1.88 2.23
C ILE A 20 -1.33 -2.73 2.39
N LEU A 21 -1.51 -3.41 3.52
CA LEU A 21 -2.69 -4.23 3.83
C LEU A 21 -3.99 -3.42 3.76
N HIS A 22 -4.01 -2.23 4.35
CA HIS A 22 -5.19 -1.39 4.31
C HIS A 22 -5.55 -0.96 2.87
N LYS A 23 -4.56 -0.60 2.06
CA LYS A 23 -4.78 -0.17 0.68
C LYS A 23 -5.14 -1.33 -0.25
N LYS A 24 -4.46 -2.46 -0.11
CA LYS A 24 -4.50 -3.59 -1.05
C LYS A 24 -5.47 -4.69 -0.63
N VAL A 25 -5.71 -4.91 0.66
CA VAL A 25 -6.55 -6.01 1.16
C VAL A 25 -7.85 -5.46 1.74
N PHE A 26 -7.77 -4.65 2.80
CA PHE A 26 -8.97 -4.23 3.54
C PHE A 26 -9.87 -3.26 2.76
N ARG A 27 -9.29 -2.29 2.02
CA ARG A 27 -10.09 -1.37 1.21
C ARG A 27 -10.86 -2.11 0.09
N PRO A 28 -10.26 -3.01 -0.72
CA PRO A 28 -11.00 -3.81 -1.68
C PRO A 28 -12.08 -4.70 -1.03
N ALA A 29 -11.76 -5.41 0.06
CA ALA A 29 -12.74 -6.23 0.77
C ALA A 29 -13.96 -5.41 1.22
N ARG A 30 -13.73 -4.25 1.85
CA ARG A 30 -14.80 -3.33 2.26
C ARG A 30 -15.63 -2.79 1.09
N ARG A 31 -15.00 -2.49 -0.05
CA ARG A 31 -15.73 -2.02 -1.26
C ARG A 31 -16.71 -3.08 -1.78
N LEU A 32 -16.39 -4.35 -1.58
CA LEU A 32 -17.24 -5.48 -1.98
C LEU A 32 -18.09 -6.03 -0.83
N ALA A 33 -18.16 -5.31 0.29
CA ALA A 33 -18.86 -5.72 1.52
C ALA A 33 -18.48 -7.15 1.99
N TYR A 34 -17.21 -7.51 1.80
CA TYR A 34 -16.67 -8.79 2.25
C TYR A 34 -16.06 -8.65 3.64
N GLU A 35 -16.47 -9.53 4.55
CA GLU A 35 -15.90 -9.67 5.88
C GLU A 35 -14.89 -10.81 5.87
N LEU A 36 -13.66 -10.54 6.34
CA LEU A 36 -12.64 -11.57 6.40
C LEU A 36 -12.95 -12.55 7.54
N PRO A 37 -12.66 -13.85 7.37
CA PRO A 37 -12.91 -14.86 8.40
C PRO A 37 -11.96 -14.69 9.59
N GLU A 38 -12.40 -15.06 10.79
CA GLU A 38 -11.58 -15.00 12.03
C GLU A 38 -10.29 -15.84 11.96
N ILE A 39 -10.27 -16.85 11.08
CA ILE A 39 -9.11 -17.70 10.84
C ILE A 39 -7.99 -16.95 10.10
N CYS A 40 -8.31 -15.84 9.43
CA CYS A 40 -7.34 -15.03 8.70
C CYS A 40 -6.32 -14.42 9.67
N PRO A 41 -5.02 -14.70 9.53
CA PRO A 41 -3.99 -14.21 10.45
C PRO A 41 -3.74 -12.69 10.36
N LEU A 42 -4.36 -12.02 9.39
CA LEU A 42 -4.34 -10.56 9.25
C LEU A 42 -5.37 -9.88 10.16
N ILE A 43 -6.34 -10.62 10.68
CA ILE A 43 -7.30 -10.14 11.67
C ILE A 43 -6.74 -10.46 13.05
N ALA A 44 -6.55 -9.42 13.85
CA ALA A 44 -6.22 -9.54 15.24
C ALA A 44 -6.98 -8.48 16.02
N GLU A 45 -7.41 -8.83 17.23
CA GLU A 45 -7.98 -7.87 18.18
C GLU A 45 -6.91 -6.84 18.58
N HIS A 46 -5.69 -7.32 18.82
CA HIS A 46 -4.57 -6.48 19.23
C HIS A 46 -3.47 -6.51 18.18
N ILE A 47 -3.16 -5.34 17.61
CA ILE A 47 -2.09 -5.16 16.64
C ILE A 47 -1.04 -4.23 17.25
N TYR A 48 0.21 -4.67 17.29
CA TYR A 48 1.29 -3.85 17.86
C TYR A 48 1.36 -2.48 17.20
N PHE A 49 1.45 -1.46 18.05
CA PHE A 49 1.59 -0.05 17.67
C PHE A 49 0.39 0.60 16.98
N LEU A 50 -0.70 -0.13 16.72
CA LEU A 50 -1.85 0.43 16.00
C LEU A 50 -2.43 1.66 16.73
N GLU A 51 -2.56 1.60 18.05
CA GLU A 51 -3.04 2.72 18.84
C GLU A 51 -2.11 3.94 18.75
N HIS A 52 -0.79 3.73 18.82
CA HIS A 52 0.19 4.83 18.69
C HIS A 52 0.08 5.51 17.32
N GLU A 53 -0.10 4.73 16.25
CA GLU A 53 -0.27 5.27 14.91
C GLU A 53 -1.60 6.01 14.74
N GLN A 54 -2.69 5.54 15.36
CA GLN A 54 -3.98 6.24 15.37
C GLN A 54 -3.93 7.56 16.14
N LYS A 55 -3.11 7.64 17.20
CA LYS A 55 -2.90 8.84 18.02
C LYS A 55 -1.79 9.74 17.47
N LYS A 56 -1.31 9.51 16.25
CA LYS A 56 -0.30 10.35 15.59
C LYS A 56 -0.99 11.42 14.76
N GLU A 57 -0.72 12.69 15.09
CA GLU A 57 -1.30 13.83 14.39
C GLU A 57 -0.22 14.57 13.59
N ARG A 58 -0.47 14.79 12.28
CA ARG A 58 0.37 15.66 11.44
C ARG A 58 -0.19 17.07 11.47
N LEU A 59 0.59 18.03 11.95
CA LEU A 59 0.21 19.44 11.98
C LEU A 59 0.52 20.10 10.63
N HIS A 60 -0.18 21.20 10.33
CA HIS A 60 0.04 21.99 9.11
C HIS A 60 1.48 22.54 9.01
N SER A 61 2.13 22.77 10.15
CA SER A 61 3.54 23.18 10.23
C SER A 61 4.54 22.09 9.84
N GLY A 62 4.08 20.89 9.46
CA GLY A 62 4.93 19.72 9.18
C GLY A 62 5.45 19.02 10.44
N ARG A 63 5.13 19.55 11.64
CA ARG A 63 5.47 18.90 12.92
C ARG A 63 4.48 17.77 13.22
N LEU A 64 4.93 16.84 14.05
CA LEU A 64 4.11 15.73 14.52
C LEU A 64 3.69 15.97 15.96
N ARG A 65 2.45 15.63 16.31
CA ARG A 65 1.93 15.74 17.67
C ARG A 65 1.50 14.37 18.19
N CYS A 66 1.81 14.10 19.45
CA CYS A 66 1.26 12.97 20.18
C CYS A 66 -0.17 13.29 20.63
N GLY A 67 -1.17 12.55 20.15
CA GLY A 67 -2.57 12.71 20.50
C GLY A 67 -2.94 12.23 21.92
N LEU A 68 -1.99 11.63 22.65
CA LEU A 68 -2.19 11.23 24.05
C LEU A 68 -1.83 12.35 25.05
N CYS A 69 -0.75 13.10 24.79
CA CYS A 69 -0.26 14.13 25.71
C CYS A 69 0.00 15.51 25.06
N ASN A 70 -0.39 15.67 23.78
CA ASN A 70 -0.26 16.90 22.98
C ASN A 70 1.15 17.45 22.75
N LYS A 71 2.21 16.70 23.11
CA LYS A 71 3.60 17.09 22.83
C LYS A 71 3.90 17.06 21.33
N GLN A 72 4.65 18.05 20.86
CA GLN A 72 5.02 18.20 19.46
C GLN A 72 6.49 17.84 19.22
N PHE A 73 6.75 17.17 18.11
CA PHE A 73 8.04 16.64 17.71
C PHE A 73 8.39 17.11 16.30
N ARG A 74 9.70 17.21 16.03
CA ARG A 74 10.21 17.69 14.74
C ARG A 74 10.11 16.62 13.64
N ASN A 75 10.26 15.34 14.01
CA ASN A 75 10.23 14.23 13.08
C ASN A 75 9.56 13.00 13.72
N GLU A 76 9.28 12.00 12.91
CA GLU A 76 8.59 10.79 13.30
C GLU A 76 9.41 9.93 14.26
N HIS A 77 10.73 9.88 14.05
CA HIS A 77 11.64 9.16 14.92
C HIS A 77 11.57 9.62 16.39
N TYR A 78 11.52 10.94 16.65
CA TYR A 78 11.41 11.46 18.02
C TYR A 78 10.03 11.23 18.63
N LEU A 79 8.96 11.24 17.82
CA LEU A 79 7.62 10.93 18.30
C LEU A 79 7.49 9.44 18.63
N ASP A 80 7.98 8.56 17.77
CA ASP A 80 7.97 7.12 17.97
C ASP A 80 8.75 6.76 19.25
N GLY A 81 9.96 7.30 19.41
CA GLY A 81 10.74 7.11 20.65
C GLY A 81 10.11 7.76 21.89
N HIS A 82 9.22 8.74 21.73
CA HIS A 82 8.42 9.26 22.83
C HIS A 82 7.31 8.29 23.24
N PHE A 83 6.60 7.72 22.27
CA PHE A 83 5.60 6.68 22.53
C PHE A 83 6.23 5.49 23.28
N ASP A 84 7.38 5.01 22.81
CA ASP A 84 8.09 3.87 23.40
C ASP A 84 8.57 4.10 24.84
N ARG A 85 8.69 5.35 25.29
CA ARG A 85 9.19 5.69 26.65
C ARG A 85 8.10 6.15 27.61
N LYS A 86 7.01 6.71 27.09
CA LYS A 86 5.98 7.40 27.88
C LYS A 86 4.59 6.80 27.73
N HIS A 87 4.38 5.98 26.71
CA HIS A 87 3.09 5.37 26.39
C HIS A 87 3.28 3.87 26.06
N THR A 88 4.12 3.16 26.81
CA THR A 88 4.39 1.72 26.60
C THR A 88 3.16 0.84 26.75
N GLU A 89 2.24 1.23 27.64
CA GLU A 89 1.01 0.46 27.93
C GLU A 89 0.09 0.34 26.71
N ALA A 90 0.12 1.30 25.78
CA ALA A 90 -0.66 1.24 24.54
C ALA A 90 -0.03 0.33 23.46
N SER A 91 1.14 -0.26 23.70
CA SER A 91 1.83 -1.15 22.76
C SER A 91 1.98 -2.59 23.19
N ASP A 92 1.87 -2.91 24.48
CA ASP A 92 2.24 -4.23 25.01
C ASP A 92 1.00 -5.03 25.42
N HIS A 93 0.31 -5.57 24.41
CA HIS A 93 -0.82 -6.47 24.64
C HIS A 93 -0.33 -7.92 24.54
N PRO A 94 -0.49 -8.74 25.59
CA PRO A 94 -0.14 -10.15 25.52
C PRO A 94 -1.01 -10.81 24.43
N GLY A 95 -0.36 -11.30 23.37
CA GLY A 95 -1.04 -11.88 22.19
C GLY A 95 -1.25 -10.92 21.02
N GLY A 96 -0.67 -9.71 21.04
CA GLY A 96 -0.69 -8.82 19.88
C GLY A 96 0.00 -9.42 18.66
N ILE A 97 -0.48 -9.09 17.45
CA ILE A 97 0.18 -9.48 16.19
C ILE A 97 1.09 -8.35 15.70
N CYS A 98 2.32 -8.70 15.35
CA CYS A 98 3.27 -7.75 14.75
C CYS A 98 3.14 -7.79 13.22
N MET A 99 2.60 -6.73 12.62
CA MET A 99 2.40 -6.71 11.17
C MET A 99 3.72 -6.68 10.38
N ALA A 100 4.84 -6.36 11.03
CA ALA A 100 6.16 -6.44 10.40
C ALA A 100 6.51 -7.86 9.94
N GLU A 101 5.91 -8.90 10.53
CA GLU A 101 6.15 -10.30 10.14
C GLU A 101 5.67 -10.61 8.72
N PHE A 102 4.71 -9.85 8.19
CA PHE A 102 4.20 -10.01 6.83
C PHE A 102 4.95 -9.16 5.80
N CYS A 103 5.96 -8.38 6.20
CA CYS A 103 6.67 -7.49 5.27
C CYS A 103 7.51 -8.22 4.22
N ASP A 104 7.87 -9.48 4.47
CA ASP A 104 8.51 -10.35 3.47
C ASP A 104 7.54 -10.63 2.31
N ILE A 105 6.29 -11.00 2.63
CA ILE A 105 5.23 -11.29 1.66
C ILE A 105 4.74 -10.00 0.98
N LEU A 106 4.54 -8.93 1.73
CA LEU A 106 4.02 -7.65 1.22
C LEU A 106 5.06 -6.81 0.48
N ASN A 107 6.32 -7.25 0.45
CA ASN A 107 7.45 -6.55 -0.16
C ASN A 107 7.57 -5.09 0.33
N CYS A 108 7.55 -4.89 1.66
CA CYS A 108 7.66 -3.56 2.26
C CYS A 108 8.94 -2.83 1.78
N PRO A 109 8.88 -1.53 1.44
CA PRO A 109 10.04 -0.78 0.94
C PRO A 109 11.26 -0.85 1.85
N SER A 110 11.07 -0.73 3.17
CA SER A 110 12.16 -0.80 4.13
C SER A 110 12.69 -2.22 4.30
N HIS A 111 11.83 -3.24 4.25
CA HIS A 111 12.26 -4.64 4.27
C HIS A 111 13.09 -4.97 3.02
N ARG A 112 12.63 -4.53 1.84
CA ARG A 112 13.38 -4.66 0.58
C ARG A 112 14.73 -3.96 0.65
N ALA A 113 14.79 -2.77 1.26
CA ALA A 113 16.04 -2.03 1.44
C ALA A 113 17.05 -2.80 2.33
N LEU A 114 16.58 -3.41 3.41
CA LEU A 114 17.38 -4.25 4.30
C LEU A 114 17.83 -5.55 3.61
N ALA A 115 16.96 -6.13 2.79
CA ALA A 115 17.23 -7.37 2.06
C ALA A 115 18.01 -7.17 0.74
N ARG A 116 18.43 -5.95 0.38
CA ARG A 116 19.12 -5.67 -0.91
C ARG A 116 20.35 -6.52 -1.16
N HIS A 117 21.07 -6.88 -0.10
CA HIS A 117 22.28 -7.70 -0.18
C HIS A 117 22.02 -9.19 0.06
N ALA A 118 20.77 -9.57 0.36
CA ALA A 118 20.40 -10.96 0.52
C ALA A 118 20.35 -11.63 -0.87
N LYS A 119 20.94 -12.83 -0.97
CA LYS A 119 20.92 -13.60 -2.21
C LYS A 119 19.49 -14.11 -2.48
N CYS A 120 18.81 -13.54 -3.46
CA CYS A 120 17.55 -14.09 -3.96
C CYS A 120 17.83 -15.33 -4.80
N THR A 121 17.19 -16.45 -4.45
CA THR A 121 17.20 -17.67 -5.27
C THR A 121 15.78 -17.96 -5.76
N HIS A 122 15.63 -18.54 -6.96
CA HIS A 122 14.31 -18.92 -7.46
C HIS A 122 13.55 -19.86 -6.50
N SER A 123 14.26 -20.72 -5.76
CA SER A 123 13.65 -21.56 -4.73
C SER A 123 13.13 -20.76 -3.53
N SER A 124 13.86 -19.74 -3.08
CA SER A 124 13.40 -18.85 -2.00
C SER A 124 12.19 -18.02 -2.41
N ALA A 125 12.20 -17.45 -3.61
CA ALA A 125 11.06 -16.70 -4.16
C ALA A 125 9.83 -17.60 -4.33
N ARG A 126 10.00 -18.82 -4.87
CA ARG A 126 8.91 -19.81 -4.96
C ARG A 126 8.34 -20.15 -3.59
N ARG A 127 9.19 -20.37 -2.59
CA ARG A 127 8.74 -20.70 -1.23
C ARG A 127 7.97 -19.54 -0.60
N LEU A 128 8.41 -18.31 -0.81
CA LEU A 128 7.72 -17.11 -0.32
C LEU A 128 6.39 -16.90 -1.06
N LYS A 129 6.34 -17.16 -2.37
CA LYS A 129 5.10 -17.14 -3.15
C LYS A 129 4.08 -18.17 -2.64
N MET A 130 4.50 -19.39 -2.32
CA MET A 130 3.62 -20.39 -1.71
C MET A 130 3.08 -19.93 -0.35
N LYS A 131 3.92 -19.30 0.49
CA LYS A 131 3.46 -18.70 1.76
C LYS A 131 2.44 -17.58 1.53
N CYS A 132 2.65 -16.75 0.51
CA CYS A 132 1.72 -15.69 0.13
C CYS A 132 0.35 -16.26 -0.28
N GLN A 133 0.37 -17.32 -1.10
CA GLN A 133 -0.84 -18.02 -1.52
C GLN A 133 -1.59 -18.63 -0.33
N ASP A 134 -0.89 -19.35 0.54
CA ASP A 134 -1.47 -19.94 1.76
C ASP A 134 -2.07 -18.88 2.68
N LEU A 135 -1.36 -17.77 2.91
CA LEU A 135 -1.85 -16.62 3.67
C LEU A 135 -3.19 -16.11 3.11
N PHE A 136 -3.26 -15.80 1.82
CA PHE A 136 -4.48 -15.26 1.23
C PHE A 136 -5.58 -16.31 1.07
N GLN A 137 -5.24 -17.59 0.96
CA GLN A 137 -6.22 -18.67 0.90
C GLN A 137 -6.94 -18.84 2.24
N THR A 138 -6.26 -18.62 3.38
CA THR A 138 -6.92 -18.59 4.69
C THR A 138 -7.85 -17.39 4.86
N CYS A 139 -7.53 -16.26 4.24
CA CYS A 139 -8.32 -15.03 4.32
C CYS A 139 -9.46 -14.95 3.29
N PHE A 140 -9.32 -15.64 2.16
CA PHE A 140 -10.28 -15.66 1.05
C PHE A 140 -10.45 -17.11 0.58
N PRO A 141 -11.19 -17.94 1.34
CA PRO A 141 -11.40 -19.34 0.99
C PRO A 141 -12.15 -19.48 -0.32
N TYR A 142 -11.84 -20.54 -1.07
CA TYR A 142 -12.53 -20.83 -2.32
C TYR A 142 -14.01 -21.13 -2.06
N GLU A 143 -14.87 -20.44 -2.80
CA GLU A 143 -16.31 -20.69 -2.82
C GLU A 143 -16.71 -21.22 -4.19
N GLU A 144 -17.55 -22.25 -4.23
CA GLU A 144 -18.06 -22.77 -5.49
C GLU A 144 -19.00 -21.74 -6.16
N PRO A 145 -18.88 -21.50 -7.48
CA PRO A 145 -19.77 -20.59 -8.19
C PRO A 145 -21.21 -21.09 -8.15
N SER A 146 -22.05 -20.46 -7.32
CA SER A 146 -23.47 -20.77 -7.23
C SER A 146 -24.25 -20.11 -8.37
N PHE A 147 -25.28 -20.81 -8.84
CA PHE A 147 -26.21 -20.27 -9.82
C PHE A 147 -27.17 -19.32 -9.11
N ASN A 148 -27.15 -18.04 -9.47
CA ASN A 148 -28.12 -17.11 -8.92
C ASN A 148 -29.41 -17.16 -9.76
N ALA A 149 -30.46 -17.76 -9.17
CA ALA A 149 -31.77 -17.90 -9.79
C ALA A 149 -32.43 -16.55 -10.17
N THR A 150 -32.07 -15.45 -9.51
CA THR A 150 -32.61 -14.10 -9.82
C THR A 150 -31.91 -13.41 -10.99
N THR A 151 -30.63 -13.70 -11.27
CA THR A 151 -29.87 -13.06 -12.35
C THR A 151 -29.61 -13.98 -13.53
N LEU A 152 -30.03 -15.25 -13.46
CA LEU A 152 -29.80 -16.30 -14.48
C LEU A 152 -28.33 -16.40 -14.92
N ARG A 153 -27.40 -16.00 -14.05
CA ARG A 153 -25.96 -15.94 -14.35
C ARG A 153 -25.18 -16.66 -13.26
N ARG A 154 -24.18 -17.43 -13.66
CA ARG A 154 -23.15 -17.92 -12.73
C ARG A 154 -22.31 -16.71 -12.31
N GLY A 155 -22.45 -16.30 -11.06
CA GLY A 155 -21.68 -15.20 -10.49
C GLY A 155 -20.42 -15.74 -9.84
N ASP A 156 -19.28 -15.10 -10.07
CA ASP A 156 -18.07 -15.43 -9.32
C ASP A 156 -18.20 -14.87 -7.90
N PRO A 157 -18.05 -15.73 -6.87
CA PRO A 157 -18.15 -15.29 -5.49
C PRO A 157 -17.08 -14.23 -5.20
N VAL A 158 -17.42 -13.34 -4.27
CA VAL A 158 -16.57 -12.18 -3.92
C VAL A 158 -15.22 -12.64 -3.39
N SER A 159 -15.21 -13.72 -2.58
CA SER A 159 -14.00 -14.32 -2.03
C SER A 159 -13.00 -14.70 -3.14
N ASN A 160 -13.44 -15.44 -4.16
CA ASN A 160 -12.57 -15.87 -5.27
C ASN A 160 -11.99 -14.69 -6.06
N ARG A 161 -12.79 -13.63 -6.27
CA ARG A 161 -12.33 -12.42 -6.96
C ARG A 161 -11.27 -11.68 -6.15
N LEU A 162 -11.48 -11.53 -4.84
CA LEU A 162 -10.50 -10.91 -3.94
C LEU A 162 -9.21 -11.72 -3.85
N TYR A 163 -9.32 -13.05 -3.74
CA TYR A 163 -8.17 -13.95 -3.76
C TYR A 163 -7.33 -13.76 -5.02
N SER A 164 -7.95 -13.77 -6.20
CA SER A 164 -7.26 -13.53 -7.48
C SER A 164 -6.58 -12.16 -7.54
N ASP A 165 -7.25 -11.12 -7.05
CA ASP A 165 -6.69 -9.76 -7.00
C ASP A 165 -5.44 -9.69 -6.11
N MET A 166 -5.44 -10.40 -4.98
CA MET A 166 -4.27 -10.48 -4.09
C MET A 166 -3.11 -11.25 -4.74
N LEU A 167 -3.41 -12.33 -5.47
CA LEU A 167 -2.38 -13.10 -6.17
C LEU A 167 -1.66 -12.24 -7.22
N GLU A 168 -2.42 -11.55 -8.05
CA GLU A 168 -1.89 -10.73 -9.14
C GLU A 168 -1.06 -9.54 -8.61
N HIS A 169 -1.55 -8.85 -7.58
CA HIS A 169 -0.94 -7.60 -7.12
C HIS A 169 0.10 -7.75 -6.01
N ILE A 170 0.09 -8.87 -5.27
CA ILE A 170 0.97 -9.09 -4.11
C ILE A 170 1.86 -10.31 -4.37
N CYS A 171 1.28 -11.48 -4.63
CA CYS A 171 2.07 -12.71 -4.71
C CYS A 171 2.89 -12.83 -6.00
N ASP A 172 2.37 -12.35 -7.14
CA ASP A 172 3.09 -12.38 -8.42
C ASP A 172 4.21 -11.34 -8.49
N ALA A 173 4.14 -10.29 -7.66
CA ALA A 173 5.22 -9.34 -7.48
C ALA A 173 6.43 -9.95 -6.73
N ILE A 174 6.30 -11.14 -6.15
CA ILE A 174 7.40 -11.88 -5.51
C ILE A 174 8.21 -12.57 -6.60
N SER A 175 9.20 -11.87 -7.14
CA SER A 175 10.18 -12.41 -8.07
C SER A 175 11.59 -11.96 -7.68
N CYS A 176 12.61 -12.71 -8.15
CA CYS A 176 14.01 -12.29 -8.00
C CYS A 176 14.43 -11.26 -9.07
N GLU A 177 13.54 -10.96 -10.01
CA GLU A 177 13.79 -9.98 -11.04
C GLU A 177 13.68 -8.60 -10.39
N ALA A 178 14.74 -7.79 -10.49
CA ALA A 178 14.65 -6.42 -10.05
C ALA A 178 13.53 -5.76 -10.86
N GLN A 179 12.48 -5.28 -10.19
CA GLN A 179 11.41 -4.54 -10.87
C GLN A 179 12.06 -3.41 -11.64
N GLU A 180 12.04 -3.51 -12.97
CA GLU A 180 12.62 -2.52 -13.86
C GLU A 180 12.01 -1.17 -13.48
N VAL A 181 12.82 -0.33 -12.82
CA VAL A 181 12.49 1.08 -12.71
C VAL A 181 12.58 1.54 -14.15
N PRO A 182 11.47 2.03 -14.76
CA PRO A 182 11.53 2.51 -16.13
C PRO A 182 12.69 3.49 -16.22
N ASP A 183 13.60 3.25 -17.16
CA ASP A 183 14.72 4.16 -17.37
C ASP A 183 14.17 5.59 -17.47
N PRO A 184 14.82 6.59 -16.84
CA PRO A 184 14.38 7.96 -16.96
C PRO A 184 14.23 8.29 -18.45
N PRO A 185 13.11 8.91 -18.88
CA PRO A 185 12.88 9.17 -20.29
C PRO A 185 14.08 9.92 -20.87
N SER A 186 14.52 9.51 -22.06
CA SER A 186 15.68 10.14 -22.70
C SER A 186 15.44 11.65 -22.80
N VAL A 187 16.50 12.44 -22.63
CA VAL A 187 16.43 13.90 -22.78
C VAL A 187 15.83 14.30 -24.14
N ALA A 188 16.06 13.51 -25.19
CA ALA A 188 15.44 13.70 -26.50
C ALA A 188 13.91 13.52 -26.48
N TYR A 189 13.39 12.52 -25.77
CA TYR A 189 11.95 12.33 -25.59
C TYR A 189 11.32 13.48 -24.80
N ILE A 190 11.97 13.94 -23.73
CA ILE A 190 11.51 15.10 -22.95
C ILE A 190 11.50 16.38 -23.81
N MET A 191 12.54 16.59 -24.63
CA MET A 191 12.63 17.75 -25.54
C MET A 191 11.56 17.70 -26.63
N PHE A 192 11.28 16.52 -27.19
CA PHE A 192 10.22 16.33 -28.17
C PHE A 192 8.84 16.58 -27.56
N GLU A 193 8.56 16.00 -26.39
CA GLU A 193 7.27 16.13 -25.72
C GLU A 193 6.98 17.57 -25.28
N THR A 194 7.99 18.26 -24.73
CA THR A 194 7.88 19.69 -24.37
C THR A 194 7.76 20.58 -25.60
N GLY A 195 8.47 20.28 -26.69
CA GLY A 195 8.37 20.99 -27.97
C GLY A 195 6.97 20.90 -28.59
N VAL A 196 6.38 19.71 -28.64
CA VAL A 196 5.00 19.52 -29.16
C VAL A 196 3.99 20.31 -28.33
N LYS A 197 4.09 20.26 -27.00
CA LYS A 197 3.20 21.03 -26.11
C LYS A 197 3.34 22.54 -26.33
N PHE A 198 4.56 23.04 -26.52
CA PHE A 198 4.80 24.44 -26.80
C PHE A 198 4.19 24.87 -28.15
N LEU A 199 4.33 24.06 -29.20
CA LEU A 199 3.73 24.34 -30.51
C LEU A 199 2.20 24.38 -30.44
N VAL A 200 1.58 23.45 -29.71
CA VAL A 200 0.12 23.44 -29.51
C VAL A 200 -0.35 24.68 -28.75
N MET A 201 0.37 25.08 -27.69
CA MET A 201 0.07 26.30 -26.94
C MET A 201 0.22 27.55 -27.80
N LEU A 202 1.24 27.62 -28.65
CA LEU A 202 1.48 28.75 -29.54
C LEU A 202 0.39 28.84 -30.63
N ALA A 203 0.00 27.70 -31.22
CA ALA A 203 -1.11 27.64 -32.17
C ALA A 203 -2.43 28.07 -31.53
N PHE A 204 -2.69 27.67 -30.28
CA PHE A 204 -3.87 28.11 -29.52
C PHE A 204 -3.86 29.62 -29.29
N LEU A 205 -2.73 30.19 -28.85
CA LEU A 205 -2.61 31.65 -28.64
C LEU A 205 -2.80 32.44 -29.92
N LEU A 206 -2.19 32.00 -31.03
CA LEU A 206 -2.40 32.62 -32.34
C LEU A 206 -3.86 32.50 -32.80
N GLY A 207 -4.50 31.35 -32.55
CA GLY A 207 -5.93 31.16 -32.80
C GLY A 207 -6.80 32.13 -32.00
N VAL A 208 -6.48 32.35 -30.73
CA VAL A 208 -7.17 33.33 -29.87
C VAL A 208 -6.97 34.75 -30.39
N ILE A 209 -5.75 35.14 -30.77
CA ILE A 209 -5.46 36.47 -31.34
C ILE A 209 -6.24 36.67 -32.64
N PHE A 210 -6.20 35.70 -33.56
CA PHE A 210 -6.94 35.77 -34.82
C PHE A 210 -8.46 35.82 -34.59
N TYR A 211 -8.96 35.08 -33.60
CA TYR A 211 -10.36 35.15 -33.19
C TYR A 211 -10.72 36.56 -32.68
N PHE A 212 -9.89 37.17 -31.84
CA PHE A 212 -10.10 38.54 -31.35
C PHE A 212 -9.99 39.59 -32.46
N GLU A 213 -9.08 39.44 -33.43
CA GLU A 213 -9.02 40.35 -34.58
C GLU A 213 -10.27 40.24 -35.47
N ARG A 214 -10.77 39.02 -35.68
CA ARG A 214 -11.91 38.77 -36.56
C ARG A 214 -13.28 39.05 -35.92
N TYR A 215 -13.41 38.83 -34.61
CA TYR A 215 -14.69 38.97 -33.89
C TYR A 215 -14.71 40.10 -32.84
N GLY A 216 -13.56 40.62 -32.44
CA GLY A 216 -13.44 41.73 -31.49
C GLY A 216 -13.65 43.12 -32.11
N SER A 217 -13.67 43.24 -33.45
CA SER A 217 -13.98 44.49 -34.16
C SER A 217 -15.49 44.78 -34.26
N TRP A 218 -16.30 44.32 -33.30
CA TRP A 218 -17.71 44.69 -33.19
C TRP A 218 -18.01 45.22 -31.78
N LYS A 219 -17.41 46.38 -31.45
CA LYS A 219 -17.90 47.35 -30.46
C LYS A 219 -17.04 48.61 -30.48
N LYS A 220 -17.29 49.47 -31.47
CA LYS A 220 -17.37 50.93 -31.31
C LYS A 220 -18.36 51.45 -32.34
#